data_AF-A0A534AE07-F1
#
_entry.id   AF-A0A534AE07-F1
#
_cell.length_a   1.000
_cell.length_b   1.000
_cell.length_c   1.000
_cell.angle_alpha   90.00
_cell.angle_beta   90.00
_cell.angle_gamma   90.00
#
_symmetry.space_group_name_H-M   'P 1'
#
loop_
_entity.id
_entity.type
_entity.pdbx_description
1 polymer ?
#
loop_
_entity_poly.entity_id
_entity_poly.type
_entity_poly.pdbx_seq_one_letter_code
_entity_poly.pdbx_strand_id
1 'polypeptide(L)'
;MTPPCPGASRAGAAGGALVALIACGCAWVPQRAPSPAPVVNGAVASSTVLNQYLLLLQRLVQGKLSEQAEIVASAQRDYDTAPTPSRELKLALVFGTPGHPATDLPRAQGLLRELMADPEMLLPGERALAFLVLSQIDDHLTLDAENRRLQSEAVRADQQRMANANHRLQAELDENTRLRRELEEARAKLDAIANIERSLNERKPGSTGR
;
A
#
# COMPACT_ATOMS: atom_id res chain seq x y z
N MET A 1 -33.82 81.62 -28.25
CA MET A 1 -34.78 82.54 -27.63
C MET A 1 -34.19 83.03 -26.32
N THR A 2 -33.75 84.30 -26.34
CA THR A 2 -33.70 85.32 -25.29
C THR A 2 -33.13 85.06 -23.87
N PRO A 3 -32.52 86.11 -23.26
CA PRO A 3 -31.64 86.12 -22.08
C PRO A 3 -32.46 86.54 -20.81
N PRO A 4 -31.99 87.15 -19.68
CA PRO A 4 -30.69 87.76 -19.33
C PRO A 4 -30.17 87.65 -17.85
N CYS A 5 -28.95 88.16 -17.64
CA CYS A 5 -28.36 88.68 -16.38
C CYS A 5 -29.25 89.79 -15.74
N PRO A 6 -29.09 90.25 -14.46
CA PRO A 6 -27.91 90.94 -13.89
C PRO A 6 -27.68 90.57 -12.39
N GLY A 7 -26.62 90.92 -11.64
CA GLY A 7 -25.68 92.04 -11.63
C GLY A 7 -25.71 92.65 -10.22
N ALA A 8 -24.57 92.87 -9.57
CA ALA A 8 -24.40 93.90 -8.53
C ALA A 8 -22.92 94.00 -8.11
N SER A 9 -22.33 95.13 -8.47
CA SER A 9 -21.05 95.65 -7.98
C SER A 9 -21.31 96.70 -6.89
N ARG A 10 -20.38 96.81 -5.91
CA ARG A 10 -19.94 98.01 -5.15
C ARG A 10 -19.10 97.53 -3.96
N ALA A 11 -17.78 97.78 -3.94
CA ALA A 11 -17.10 99.02 -3.55
C ALA A 11 -17.23 99.34 -2.05
N GLY A 12 -16.09 99.40 -1.34
CA GLY A 12 -16.03 99.92 0.04
C GLY A 12 -14.74 99.55 0.75
N ALA A 13 -13.79 100.48 0.79
CA ALA A 13 -12.50 100.38 1.44
C ALA A 13 -12.58 100.45 2.98
N ALA A 14 -11.57 99.92 3.67
CA ALA A 14 -10.68 100.66 4.59
C ALA A 14 -10.14 99.78 5.75
N GLY A 15 -8.81 99.80 5.89
CA GLY A 15 -8.17 100.04 7.19
C GLY A 15 -7.88 98.83 8.09
N GLY A 16 -6.61 98.67 8.46
CA GLY A 16 -6.24 98.17 9.79
C GLY A 16 -5.25 97.02 9.80
N ALA A 17 -3.98 97.36 10.00
CA ALA A 17 -2.90 96.47 10.37
C ALA A 17 -3.20 95.66 11.65
N LEU A 18 -2.73 94.41 11.74
CA LEU A 18 -1.56 94.05 12.54
C LEU A 18 -1.27 92.53 12.41
N VAL A 19 0.02 92.23 12.48
CA VAL A 19 0.71 90.97 12.28
C VAL A 19 0.49 89.96 13.44
N ALA A 20 0.64 88.67 13.10
CA ALA A 20 1.00 87.50 13.92
C ALA A 20 -0.13 86.51 14.29
N LEU A 21 -0.24 85.42 13.52
CA LEU A 21 -0.78 84.11 13.92
C LEU A 21 -0.16 83.04 12.98
N ILE A 22 0.92 82.39 13.39
CA ILE A 22 0.99 80.99 13.90
C ILE A 22 0.75 79.91 12.81
N ALA A 23 1.85 79.17 12.55
CA ALA A 23 1.95 77.77 12.11
C ALA A 23 1.19 77.31 10.84
N CYS A 24 1.82 77.50 9.67
CA CYS A 24 1.53 76.69 8.49
C CYS A 24 2.50 75.50 8.45
N GLY A 25 2.19 74.45 9.21
CA GLY A 25 2.78 73.13 9.00
C GLY A 25 1.89 72.37 8.02
N CYS A 26 2.24 72.37 6.73
CA CYS A 26 1.67 71.45 5.77
C CYS A 26 2.11 70.02 6.13
N ALA A 27 1.41 69.39 7.07
CA ALA A 27 1.50 67.96 7.27
C ALA A 27 0.80 67.30 6.08
N TRP A 28 1.58 67.02 5.03
CA TRP A 28 1.24 66.04 4.02
C TRP A 28 0.97 64.74 4.77
N VAL A 29 -0.30 64.39 4.96
CA VAL A 29 -0.69 63.07 5.47
C VAL A 29 -0.40 62.09 4.32
N PRO A 30 0.60 61.21 4.41
CA PRO A 30 0.74 60.17 3.41
C PRO A 30 -0.42 59.22 3.64
N GLN A 31 -1.33 59.21 2.68
CA GLN A 31 -2.43 58.26 2.61
C GLN A 31 -1.82 56.86 2.66
N ARG A 32 -1.97 56.18 3.80
CA ARG A 32 -1.44 54.83 4.01
C ARG A 32 -2.09 53.94 2.96
N ALA A 33 -1.29 53.50 2.00
CA ALA A 33 -1.72 52.53 1.00
C ALA A 33 -2.38 51.34 1.72
N PRO A 34 -3.52 50.81 1.22
CA PRO A 34 -4.09 49.60 1.77
C PRO A 34 -3.01 48.53 1.77
N SER A 35 -2.76 47.93 2.94
CA SER A 35 -1.81 46.82 3.04
C SER A 35 -2.21 45.75 2.01
N PRO A 36 -1.28 45.26 1.17
CA PRO A 36 -1.62 44.21 0.23
C PRO A 36 -2.17 43.03 1.02
N ALA A 37 -3.34 42.51 0.60
CA ALA A 37 -3.92 41.32 1.18
C ALA A 37 -2.83 40.21 1.21
N PRO A 38 -2.72 39.43 2.30
CA PRO A 38 -1.69 38.41 2.39
C PRO A 38 -1.87 37.43 1.22
N VAL A 39 -0.91 37.42 0.30
CA VAL A 39 -0.86 36.43 -0.77
C VAL A 39 -0.51 35.12 -0.08
N VAL A 40 -1.49 34.23 0.07
CA VAL A 40 -1.26 32.88 0.58
C VAL A 40 -0.32 32.19 -0.41
N ASN A 41 0.93 31.98 0.00
CA ASN A 41 1.90 31.28 -0.82
C ASN A 41 1.49 29.80 -0.88
N GLY A 42 0.94 29.36 -2.02
CA GLY A 42 0.42 28.01 -2.21
C GLY A 42 1.45 26.91 -1.91
N ALA A 43 2.76 27.19 -2.09
CA ALA A 43 3.84 26.27 -1.75
C ALA A 43 3.97 26.07 -0.23
N VAL A 44 3.75 27.12 0.56
CA VAL A 44 3.77 27.06 2.04
C VAL A 44 2.54 26.29 2.54
N ALA A 45 1.34 26.59 2.00
CA ALA A 45 0.12 25.87 2.34
C ALA A 45 0.24 24.36 2.04
N SER A 46 0.73 24.02 0.85
CA SER A 46 0.97 22.63 0.46
C SER A 46 1.96 21.90 1.39
N SER A 47 3.05 22.56 1.79
CA SER A 47 4.04 21.98 2.72
C SER A 47 3.45 21.74 4.10
N THR A 48 2.61 22.66 4.61
CA THR A 48 1.97 22.50 5.92
C THR A 48 1.00 21.32 5.95
N VAL A 49 0.21 21.14 4.90
CA VAL A 49 -0.73 20.03 4.77
C VAL A 49 0.01 18.70 4.62
N LEU A 50 1.06 18.65 3.80
CA LEU A 50 1.90 17.46 3.67
C LEU A 50 2.52 17.04 5.01
N ASN A 51 3.01 18.01 5.79
CA ASN A 51 3.55 17.75 7.12
C ASN A 51 2.50 17.14 8.06
N GLN A 52 1.23 17.55 7.96
CA GLN A 52 0.15 16.95 8.75
C GLN A 52 -0.07 15.47 8.39
N TYR A 53 -0.04 15.11 7.11
CA TYR A 53 -0.12 13.71 6.69
C TYR A 53 1.07 12.88 7.18
N LEU A 54 2.29 13.41 7.07
CA LEU A 54 3.48 12.71 7.53
C LEU A 54 3.49 12.51 9.06
N LEU A 55 3.06 13.51 9.82
CA LEU A 55 2.91 13.39 11.28
C LEU A 55 1.83 12.36 11.66
N LEU A 56 0.73 12.32 10.90
CA LEU A 56 -0.30 11.30 11.09
C LEU A 56 0.26 9.90 10.85
N LEU A 57 0.98 9.70 9.74
CA LEU A 57 1.61 8.42 9.41
C LEU A 57 2.66 8.02 10.45
N GLN A 58 3.48 8.96 10.90
CA GLN A 58 4.43 8.73 11.98
C GLN A 58 3.72 8.25 13.25
N ARG A 59 2.62 8.92 13.64
CA ARG A 59 1.85 8.53 14.83
C ARG A 59 1.15 7.20 14.66
N LEU A 60 0.68 6.88 13.46
CA LEU A 60 0.07 5.60 13.13
C LEU A 60 1.10 4.45 13.21
N VAL A 61 2.35 4.68 12.81
CA VAL A 61 3.39 3.64 12.84
C VAL A 61 4.03 3.50 14.23
N GLN A 62 4.26 4.62 14.93
CA GLN A 62 5.01 4.65 16.20
C GLN A 62 4.12 4.69 17.45
N GLY A 63 2.84 5.01 17.30
CA GLY A 63 1.89 5.12 18.41
C GLY A 63 1.56 3.79 19.06
N LYS A 64 0.92 3.84 20.22
CA LYS A 64 0.38 2.64 20.90
C LYS A 64 -0.81 2.08 20.11
N LEU A 65 -1.09 0.78 20.24
CA LEU A 65 -2.20 0.11 19.53
C LEU A 65 -3.57 0.81 19.72
N SER A 66 -3.85 1.35 20.91
CA SER A 66 -5.09 2.10 21.16
C SER A 66 -5.15 3.41 20.36
N GLU A 67 -4.03 4.15 20.29
CA GLU A 67 -3.94 5.39 19.51
C GLU A 67 -4.03 5.11 18.01
N GLN A 68 -3.39 4.03 17.56
CA GLN A 68 -3.47 3.56 16.18
C GLN A 68 -4.93 3.26 15.77
N ALA A 69 -5.65 2.51 16.60
CA ALA A 69 -7.06 2.22 16.37
C ALA A 69 -7.94 3.49 16.35
N GLU A 70 -7.65 4.46 17.22
CA GLU A 70 -8.35 5.74 17.24
C GLU A 70 -8.10 6.57 15.96
N ILE A 71 -6.86 6.58 15.45
CA ILE A 71 -6.50 7.25 14.21
C ILE A 71 -7.25 6.63 13.03
N VAL A 72 -7.30 5.30 12.93
CA VAL A 72 -8.04 4.59 11.89
C VAL A 72 -9.54 4.89 12.00
N ALA A 73 -10.11 4.77 13.19
CA ALA A 73 -11.54 5.00 13.42
C ALA A 73 -11.95 6.46 13.19
N SER A 74 -11.08 7.43 13.51
CA SER A 74 -11.33 8.84 13.21
C SER A 74 -11.22 9.13 11.72
N ALA A 75 -10.21 8.60 11.01
CA ALA A 75 -10.09 8.76 9.56
C ALA A 75 -11.30 8.18 8.81
N GLN A 76 -11.77 7.00 9.20
CA GLN A 76 -12.96 6.38 8.61
C GLN A 76 -14.23 7.22 8.89
N ARG A 77 -14.45 7.64 10.15
CA ARG A 77 -15.59 8.49 10.51
C ARG A 77 -15.59 9.83 9.78
N ASP A 78 -14.43 10.47 9.64
CA ASP A 78 -14.28 11.75 8.95
C ASP A 78 -14.72 11.61 7.48
N TYR A 79 -14.30 10.53 6.82
CA TYR A 79 -14.68 10.21 5.45
C TYR A 79 -16.18 9.89 5.34
N ASP A 80 -16.72 9.03 6.20
CA ASP A 80 -18.14 8.66 6.19
C ASP A 80 -19.07 9.86 6.46
N THR A 81 -18.61 10.82 7.26
CA THR A 81 -19.36 12.03 7.57
C THR A 81 -19.37 13.01 6.40
N ALA A 82 -18.24 13.21 5.74
CA ALA A 82 -18.19 13.96 4.47
C ALA A 82 -16.97 13.51 3.65
N PRO A 83 -17.16 12.92 2.46
CA PRO A 83 -16.09 12.45 1.61
C PRO A 83 -15.50 13.63 0.82
N THR A 84 -14.58 14.36 1.44
CA THR A 84 -13.79 15.38 0.74
C THR A 84 -12.48 14.77 0.22
N PRO A 85 -11.87 15.31 -0.85
CA PRO A 85 -10.63 14.77 -1.42
C PRO A 85 -9.50 14.59 -0.40
N SER A 86 -9.31 15.56 0.50
CA SER A 86 -8.30 15.47 1.58
C SER A 86 -8.63 14.39 2.62
N ARG A 87 -9.91 14.15 2.93
CA ARG A 87 -10.33 13.10 3.88
C ARG A 87 -10.22 11.72 3.27
N GLU A 88 -10.55 11.60 2.00
CA GLU A 88 -10.31 10.39 1.21
C GLU A 88 -8.82 10.07 1.12
N LEU A 89 -7.97 11.06 0.84
CA LEU A 89 -6.52 10.89 0.84
C LEU A 89 -6.01 10.44 2.21
N LYS A 90 -6.47 11.10 3.29
CA LYS A 90 -6.15 10.70 4.67
C LYS A 90 -6.51 9.24 4.93
N LEU A 91 -7.71 8.82 4.55
CA LEU A 91 -8.18 7.44 4.74
C LEU A 91 -7.35 6.45 3.90
N ALA A 92 -7.07 6.78 2.65
CA ALA A 92 -6.28 5.94 1.78
C ALA A 92 -4.84 5.77 2.29
N LEU A 93 -4.22 6.83 2.84
CA LEU A 93 -2.91 6.77 3.47
C LEU A 93 -2.88 5.84 4.69
N VAL A 94 -3.94 5.89 5.51
CA VAL A 94 -4.09 4.99 6.67
C VAL A 94 -4.15 3.53 6.23
N PHE A 95 -4.98 3.21 5.23
CA PHE A 95 -5.09 1.84 4.70
C PHE A 95 -3.87 1.39 3.90
N GLY A 96 -3.15 2.32 3.28
CA GLY A 96 -1.92 2.08 2.53
C GLY A 96 -0.68 1.93 3.41
N THR A 97 -0.78 2.15 4.72
CA THR A 97 0.37 2.05 5.63
C THR A 97 0.79 0.58 5.77
N PRO A 98 2.03 0.19 5.46
CA PRO A 98 2.45 -1.21 5.52
C PRO A 98 2.65 -1.68 6.97
N GLY A 99 2.37 -2.97 7.22
CA GLY A 99 2.64 -3.61 8.52
C GLY A 99 1.67 -3.22 9.65
N HIS A 100 0.56 -2.56 9.34
CA HIS A 100 -0.44 -2.13 10.30
C HIS A 100 -1.67 -3.08 10.27
N PRO A 101 -2.36 -3.36 11.39
CA PRO A 101 -3.52 -4.26 11.38
C PRO A 101 -4.71 -3.75 10.55
N ALA A 102 -4.81 -2.43 10.36
CA ALA A 102 -5.82 -1.81 9.50
C ALA A 102 -5.41 -1.69 8.02
N THR A 103 -4.26 -2.24 7.61
CA THR A 103 -3.82 -2.17 6.21
C THR A 103 -4.82 -2.88 5.30
N ASP A 104 -5.26 -2.18 4.26
CA ASP A 104 -6.12 -2.71 3.19
C ASP A 104 -5.66 -2.06 1.88
N LEU A 105 -4.64 -2.68 1.27
CA LEU A 105 -4.00 -2.16 0.06
C LEU A 105 -4.97 -2.08 -1.14
N PRO A 106 -5.83 -3.08 -1.42
CA PRO A 106 -6.83 -2.96 -2.49
C PRO A 106 -7.79 -1.79 -2.28
N ARG A 107 -8.27 -1.57 -1.04
CA ARG A 107 -9.16 -0.45 -0.75
C ARG A 107 -8.44 0.90 -0.88
N ALA A 108 -7.22 1.00 -0.38
CA ALA A 108 -6.39 2.19 -0.53
C ALA A 108 -6.13 2.51 -2.01
N GLN A 109 -5.82 1.51 -2.83
CA GLN A 109 -5.64 1.64 -4.28
C GLN A 109 -6.89 2.20 -4.96
N GLY A 110 -8.08 1.68 -4.60
CA GLY A 110 -9.36 2.15 -5.14
C GLY A 110 -9.58 3.65 -4.87
N LEU A 111 -9.46 4.06 -3.60
CA LEU A 111 -9.62 5.46 -3.19
C LEU A 111 -8.59 6.38 -3.87
N LEU A 112 -7.33 5.97 -3.97
CA LEU A 112 -6.31 6.77 -4.65
C LEU A 112 -6.55 6.89 -6.15
N ARG A 113 -7.09 5.85 -6.81
CA ARG A 113 -7.45 5.93 -8.23
C ARG A 113 -8.64 6.85 -8.47
N GLU A 114 -9.62 6.83 -7.57
CA GLU A 114 -10.75 7.76 -7.61
C GLU A 114 -10.28 9.21 -7.44
N LEU A 115 -9.43 9.48 -6.45
CA LEU A 115 -8.80 10.79 -6.27
C LEU A 115 -7.98 11.24 -7.48
N MET A 116 -7.25 10.33 -8.11
CA MET A 116 -6.42 10.63 -9.28
C MET A 116 -7.23 10.79 -10.57
N ALA A 117 -8.54 10.49 -10.56
CA ALA A 117 -9.43 10.80 -11.69
C ALA A 117 -9.65 12.31 -11.83
N ASP A 118 -9.75 13.04 -10.71
CA ASP A 118 -9.94 14.49 -10.66
C ASP A 118 -8.80 15.18 -9.85
N PRO A 119 -7.56 15.19 -10.37
CA PRO A 119 -6.39 15.64 -9.61
C PRO A 119 -6.40 17.14 -9.27
N GLU A 120 -7.22 17.93 -9.96
CA GLU A 120 -7.38 19.37 -9.69
C GLU A 120 -8.12 19.68 -8.39
N MET A 121 -8.78 18.67 -7.80
CA MET A 121 -9.41 18.78 -6.49
C MET A 121 -8.41 18.66 -5.33
N LEU A 122 -7.16 18.28 -5.61
CA LEU A 122 -6.07 18.14 -4.64
C LEU A 122 -5.07 19.29 -4.74
N LEU A 123 -4.49 19.65 -3.59
CA LEU A 123 -3.34 20.55 -3.56
C LEU A 123 -2.15 19.91 -4.31
N PRO A 124 -1.22 20.70 -4.88
CA PRO A 124 -0.07 20.16 -5.62
C PRO A 124 0.74 19.11 -4.84
N GLY A 125 0.97 19.31 -3.54
CA GLY A 125 1.66 18.33 -2.69
C GLY A 125 0.84 17.10 -2.36
N GLU A 126 -0.49 17.23 -2.23
CA GLU A 126 -1.39 16.08 -2.06
C GLU A 126 -1.41 15.20 -3.30
N ARG A 127 -1.44 15.83 -4.48
CA ARG A 127 -1.38 15.15 -5.78
C ARG A 127 -0.08 14.35 -5.93
N ALA A 128 1.06 14.96 -5.58
CA ALA A 128 2.35 14.28 -5.62
C ALA A 128 2.41 13.10 -4.63
N LEU A 129 1.86 13.29 -3.41
CA LEU A 129 1.79 12.23 -2.40
C LEU A 129 0.87 11.08 -2.85
N ALA A 130 -0.32 11.40 -3.37
CA ALA A 130 -1.28 10.41 -3.86
C ALA A 130 -0.68 9.57 -4.99
N PHE A 131 -0.01 10.21 -5.95
CA PHE A 131 0.69 9.51 -7.02
C PHE A 131 1.79 8.58 -6.50
N LEU A 132 2.65 9.06 -5.59
CA LEU A 132 3.71 8.26 -5.00
C LEU A 132 3.18 7.03 -4.28
N VAL A 133 2.17 7.23 -3.42
CA VAL A 133 1.59 6.15 -2.62
C VAL A 133 0.82 5.16 -3.50
N LEU A 134 0.14 5.63 -4.54
CA LEU A 134 -0.53 4.75 -5.51
C LEU A 134 0.48 3.86 -6.23
N SER A 135 1.59 4.43 -6.72
CA SER A 135 2.67 3.66 -7.35
C SER A 135 3.24 2.61 -6.40
N GLN A 136 3.50 2.99 -5.14
CA GLN A 136 3.99 2.05 -4.13
C GLN A 136 3.00 0.91 -3.89
N ILE A 137 1.70 1.20 -3.78
CA ILE A 137 0.66 0.20 -3.54
C ILE A 137 0.52 -0.73 -4.74
N ASP A 138 0.56 -0.20 -5.98
CA ASP A 138 0.52 -1.00 -7.21
C ASP A 138 1.70 -2.00 -7.26
N ASP A 139 2.91 -1.56 -6.90
CA ASP A 139 4.08 -2.42 -6.81
C ASP A 139 3.91 -3.51 -5.74
N HIS A 140 3.43 -3.14 -4.55
CA HIS A 140 3.18 -4.09 -3.46
C HIS A 140 2.14 -5.15 -3.85
N LEU A 141 1.03 -4.75 -4.46
CA LEU A 141 -0.01 -5.68 -4.90
C LEU A 141 0.48 -6.62 -6.01
N THR A 142 1.35 -6.12 -6.90
CA THR A 142 1.99 -6.94 -7.93
C THR A 142 2.91 -7.98 -7.30
N LEU A 143 3.76 -7.57 -6.34
CA LEU A 143 4.63 -8.49 -5.61
C LEU A 143 3.85 -9.53 -4.81
N ASP A 144 2.75 -9.15 -4.16
CA ASP A 144 1.90 -10.07 -3.41
C ASP A 144 1.22 -11.10 -4.33
N ALA A 145 0.75 -10.67 -5.50
CA ALA A 145 0.17 -11.57 -6.50
C ALA A 145 1.21 -12.57 -7.02
N GLU A 146 2.41 -12.10 -7.35
CA GLU A 146 3.52 -12.97 -7.78
C GLU A 146 3.97 -13.93 -6.68
N ASN A 147 4.05 -13.47 -5.43
CA ASN A 147 4.42 -14.33 -4.30
C ASN A 147 3.39 -15.46 -4.11
N ARG A 148 2.09 -15.15 -4.16
CA ARG A 148 1.02 -16.16 -4.11
C ARG A 148 1.12 -17.15 -5.29
N ARG A 149 1.39 -16.65 -6.50
CA ARG A 149 1.58 -17.50 -7.69
C ARG A 149 2.74 -18.47 -7.49
N LEU A 150 3.91 -17.96 -7.10
CA LEU A 150 5.12 -18.76 -6.87
C LEU A 150 4.93 -19.79 -5.74
N GLN A 151 4.27 -19.41 -4.65
CA GLN A 151 3.91 -20.34 -3.57
C GLN A 151 3.02 -21.47 -4.08
N SER A 152 1.99 -21.15 -4.88
CA SER A 152 1.10 -22.17 -5.44
C SER A 152 1.80 -23.11 -6.41
N GLU A 153 2.74 -22.60 -7.20
CA GLU A 153 3.57 -23.38 -8.12
C GLU A 153 4.54 -24.29 -7.37
N ALA A 154 5.17 -23.78 -6.31
CA ALA A 154 6.04 -24.57 -5.44
C ALA A 154 5.28 -25.75 -4.80
N VAL A 155 4.09 -25.50 -4.24
CA VAL A 155 3.24 -26.56 -3.65
C VAL A 155 2.88 -27.63 -4.68
N ARG A 156 2.49 -27.23 -5.90
CA ARG A 156 2.18 -28.17 -6.98
C ARG A 156 3.40 -28.98 -7.42
N ALA A 157 4.54 -28.32 -7.57
CA ALA A 157 5.79 -28.98 -7.93
C ALA A 157 6.20 -30.00 -6.86
N ASP A 158 6.04 -29.66 -5.58
CA ASP A 158 6.34 -30.55 -4.45
C ASP A 158 5.42 -31.77 -4.44
N GLN A 159 4.12 -31.56 -4.61
CA GLN A 159 3.14 -32.65 -4.74
C GLN A 159 3.48 -33.59 -5.90
N GLN A 160 3.86 -33.05 -7.06
CA GLN A 160 4.26 -33.87 -8.21
C GLN A 160 5.54 -34.66 -7.92
N ARG A 161 6.54 -34.04 -7.26
CA ARG A 161 7.78 -34.74 -6.88
C ARG A 161 7.48 -35.86 -5.88
N MET A 162 6.61 -35.63 -4.90
CA MET A 162 6.19 -36.65 -3.93
C MET A 162 5.42 -37.79 -4.62
N ALA A 163 4.50 -37.48 -5.53
CA ALA A 163 3.76 -38.51 -6.28
C ALA A 163 4.71 -39.37 -7.13
N ASN A 164 5.65 -38.75 -7.84
CA ASN A 164 6.65 -39.47 -8.63
C ASN A 164 7.56 -40.34 -7.75
N ALA A 165 7.99 -39.84 -6.59
CA ALA A 165 8.78 -40.60 -5.63
C ALA A 165 8.00 -41.80 -5.06
N ASN A 166 6.73 -41.60 -4.71
CA ASN A 166 5.87 -42.68 -4.23
C ASN A 166 5.62 -43.74 -5.30
N HIS A 167 5.41 -43.35 -6.56
CA HIS A 167 5.27 -44.30 -7.66
C HIS A 167 6.53 -45.15 -7.86
N ARG A 168 7.71 -44.54 -7.79
CA ARG A 168 8.98 -45.27 -7.86
C ARG A 168 9.14 -46.21 -6.67
N LEU A 169 8.85 -45.73 -5.46
CA LEU A 169 8.90 -46.56 -4.26
C LEU A 169 7.96 -47.77 -4.37
N GLN A 170 6.75 -47.57 -4.88
CA GLN A 170 5.80 -48.66 -5.08
C GLN A 170 6.32 -49.69 -6.10
N ALA A 171 6.89 -49.24 -7.22
CA ALA A 171 7.49 -50.13 -8.20
C ALA A 171 8.63 -50.96 -7.61
N GLU A 172 9.53 -50.34 -6.83
CA GLU A 172 10.62 -51.03 -6.14
C GLU A 172 10.11 -52.04 -5.09
N LEU A 173 9.03 -51.70 -4.36
CA LEU A 173 8.40 -52.63 -3.42
C LEU A 173 7.81 -53.84 -4.16
N ASP A 174 7.11 -53.62 -5.26
CA ASP A 174 6.52 -54.68 -6.07
C ASP A 174 7.62 -55.60 -6.64
N GLU A 175 8.73 -55.04 -7.14
CA GLU A 175 9.91 -55.80 -7.56
C GLU A 175 10.53 -56.60 -6.42
N ASN A 176 10.67 -56.01 -5.22
CA ASN A 176 11.18 -56.72 -4.05
C ASN A 176 10.30 -57.93 -3.69
N THR A 177 8.97 -57.77 -3.75
CA THR A 177 8.05 -58.89 -3.49
C THR A 177 8.18 -59.99 -4.54
N ARG A 178 8.36 -59.63 -5.81
CA ARG A 178 8.59 -60.58 -6.90
C ARG A 178 9.88 -61.36 -6.70
N LEU A 179 10.99 -60.67 -6.44
CA LEU A 179 12.30 -61.31 -6.22
C LEU A 179 12.29 -62.26 -5.01
N ARG A 180 11.56 -61.92 -3.94
CA ARG A 180 11.38 -62.83 -2.79
C ARG A 180 10.68 -64.13 -3.18
N ARG A 181 9.62 -64.07 -3.99
CA ARG A 181 8.93 -65.27 -4.50
C ARG A 181 9.86 -66.12 -5.37
N GLU A 182 10.61 -65.50 -6.27
CA GLU A 182 11.58 -66.21 -7.13
C GLU A 182 12.67 -66.90 -6.28
N LEU A 183 13.13 -66.28 -5.18
CA LEU A 183 14.06 -66.90 -4.24
C LEU A 183 13.45 -68.07 -3.46
N GLU A 184 12.20 -67.95 -3.01
CA GLU A 184 11.49 -69.04 -2.33
C GLU A 184 11.29 -70.25 -3.25
N GLU A 185 10.89 -70.02 -4.50
CA GLU A 185 10.76 -71.08 -5.51
C GLU A 185 12.11 -71.74 -5.83
N ALA A 186 13.19 -70.96 -5.96
CA ALA A 186 14.52 -71.51 -6.18
C ALA A 186 15.01 -72.36 -5.01
N ARG A 187 14.76 -71.92 -3.76
CA ARG A 187 15.06 -72.71 -2.55
C ARG A 187 14.27 -74.00 -2.50
N ALA A 188 12.96 -73.95 -2.77
CA ALA A 188 12.12 -75.14 -2.81
C ALA A 188 12.60 -76.16 -3.86
N LYS A 189 13.08 -75.70 -5.02
CA LYS A 189 13.69 -76.56 -6.04
C LYS A 189 14.99 -77.20 -5.55
N LEU A 190 15.86 -76.44 -4.87
CA LEU A 190 17.10 -76.98 -4.30
C LEU A 190 16.83 -78.03 -3.21
N ASP A 191 15.86 -77.78 -2.33
CA ASP A 191 15.47 -78.73 -1.28
C ASP A 191 14.89 -80.02 -1.87
N ALA A 192 14.11 -79.91 -2.96
CA ALA A 192 13.61 -81.08 -3.69
C ALA A 192 14.75 -81.90 -4.29
N ILE A 193 15.76 -81.26 -4.91
CA ILE A 193 16.95 -81.94 -5.44
C ILE A 193 17.73 -82.61 -4.29
N ALA A 194 17.97 -81.91 -3.20
CA ALA A 194 18.68 -82.46 -2.03
C ALA A 194 17.94 -83.67 -1.42
N ASN A 195 16.60 -83.65 -1.37
CA ASN A 195 15.81 -84.80 -0.94
C ASN A 195 15.89 -85.97 -1.92
N ILE A 196 15.90 -85.71 -3.23
CA ILE A 196 16.10 -86.75 -4.26
C ILE A 196 17.48 -87.38 -4.10
N GLU A 197 18.55 -86.59 -3.96
CA GLU A 197 19.92 -87.07 -3.74
C GLU A 197 20.01 -87.95 -2.49
N ARG A 198 19.40 -87.53 -1.38
CA ARG A 198 19.34 -88.33 -0.15
C ARG A 198 18.62 -89.66 -0.40
N SER A 199 17.45 -89.64 -1.04
CA SER A 199 16.68 -90.85 -1.33
C SER A 199 17.39 -91.83 -2.29
N LEU A 200 18.17 -91.31 -3.24
CA LEU A 200 19.00 -92.11 -4.15
C LEU A 200 20.17 -92.75 -3.41
N ASN A 201 20.80 -92.03 -2.48
CA ASN A 201 21.89 -92.55 -1.66
C ASN A 201 21.38 -93.63 -0.68
N GLU A 202 20.19 -93.43 -0.09
CA GLU A 202 19.53 -94.41 0.79
C GLU A 202 19.01 -95.66 0.07
N ARG A 203 18.70 -95.57 -1.24
CA ARG A 203 18.43 -96.75 -2.08
C ARG A 203 19.69 -97.53 -2.48
N LYS A 204 20.88 -96.95 -2.29
CA LYS A 204 22.19 -97.52 -2.67
C LYS A 204 22.98 -98.24 -1.55
N PRO A 205 22.38 -98.87 -0.53
CA PRO A 205 23.03 -99.93 0.22
C PRO A 205 22.23 -101.25 0.06
N GLY A 206 22.77 -102.20 -0.72
CA GLY A 206 22.30 -103.60 -0.66
C GLY A 206 22.21 -104.41 -1.96
N SER A 207 22.60 -103.91 -3.13
CA SER A 207 22.66 -104.76 -4.35
C SER A 207 24.06 -105.35 -4.58
N THR A 208 24.57 -106.08 -3.59
CA THR A 208 25.69 -107.03 -3.77
C THR A 208 25.25 -108.35 -3.15
N GLY A 209 24.78 -109.27 -3.98
CA GLY A 209 24.47 -110.62 -3.53
C GLY A 209 23.48 -111.38 -4.41
N ARG A 210 23.91 -111.78 -5.61
CA ARG A 210 23.75 -113.16 -6.10
C ARG A 210 24.66 -113.37 -7.31
#